data_AF-A0A434DVD6-F1
#
_entry.id   AF-A0A434DVD6-F1
#
_cell.length_a   1.000
_cell.length_b   1.000
_cell.length_c   1.000
_cell.angle_alpha   90.00
_cell.angle_beta   90.00
_cell.angle_gamma   90.00
#
_symmetry.space_group_name_H-M   'P 1'
#
loop_
_entity.id
_entity.type
_entity.pdbx_description
1 polymer ?
#
loop_
_entity_poly.entity_id
_entity_poly.type
_entity_poly.pdbx_seq_one_letter_code
_entity_poly.pdbx_strand_id
1 'polypeptide(L)'
;KTTLECVVSCVGDLDAELSGVAGMVRQAGMKLSAIAVSPSVDRQSTPPGSAWPECPPLEDIYSAARRAFPDIRLGGGMFSYFTELNRKRVPADLLDFVTHCTCPIVHAADDLCVMQSLEALPFITASTRAIFGPTPYRIGPSTIAMRQNPYGGATKANLQGQRIAMADRDPRHAGQFGAAWTIGYAARVAPAGLEMLTLCSFTGPFGVLAASGEPVGEDEPRPIFQAVQGLCQLAGFRHVAARTSDETRVLTLAARSASGKTVMWLANLTAREVTVDISGFERRHLVMTPYAITRIG
;
A
#
# COMPACT_ATOMS: atom_id res chain seq x y z
N LYS A 1 6.87 14.40 0.96
CA LYS A 1 5.50 14.78 0.51
C LYS A 1 4.53 14.18 1.51
N THR A 2 3.60 14.96 2.07
CA THR A 2 2.67 14.49 3.11
C THR A 2 1.25 14.52 2.57
N THR A 3 0.50 13.43 2.72
CA THR A 3 -0.90 13.33 2.30
C THR A 3 -1.77 13.07 3.53
N LEU A 4 -2.87 13.80 3.67
CA LEU A 4 -3.90 13.51 4.67
C LEU A 4 -4.97 12.58 4.05
N GLU A 5 -5.19 11.40 4.63
CA GLU A 5 -6.40 10.61 4.37
C GLU A 5 -7.55 11.20 5.20
N CYS A 6 -8.49 11.87 4.54
CA CYS A 6 -9.62 12.54 5.17
C CYS A 6 -10.90 11.71 4.95
N VAL A 7 -11.39 11.14 6.04
CA VAL A 7 -12.69 10.47 6.06
C VAL A 7 -13.73 11.49 6.48
N VAL A 8 -14.65 11.82 5.57
CA VAL A 8 -15.74 12.77 5.83
C VAL A 8 -17.00 12.02 6.25
N SER A 9 -17.71 12.51 7.25
CA SER A 9 -18.97 11.94 7.70
C SER A 9 -20.05 12.08 6.64
N CYS A 10 -20.03 13.18 5.86
CA CYS A 10 -21.06 13.55 4.91
C CYS A 10 -22.45 13.74 5.53
N VAL A 11 -22.49 14.10 6.81
CA VAL A 11 -23.73 14.42 7.53
C VAL A 11 -23.90 15.94 7.56
N GLY A 12 -24.80 16.46 6.72
CA GLY A 12 -25.10 17.89 6.65
C GLY A 12 -24.30 18.63 5.57
N ASP A 13 -23.83 19.84 5.91
CA ASP A 13 -23.15 20.74 4.97
C ASP A 13 -21.68 20.32 4.74
N LEU A 14 -21.39 19.85 3.53
CA LEU A 14 -20.06 19.42 3.08
C LEU A 14 -19.03 20.55 3.14
N ASP A 15 -19.41 21.79 2.84
CA ASP A 15 -18.50 22.93 2.87
C ASP A 15 -18.08 23.26 4.30
N ALA A 16 -19.04 23.21 5.24
CA ALA A 16 -18.76 23.42 6.65
C ALA A 16 -17.85 22.31 7.22
N GLU A 17 -18.13 21.05 6.91
CA GLU A 17 -17.32 19.90 7.35
C GLU A 17 -15.87 20.01 6.86
N LEU A 18 -15.67 20.17 5.55
CA LEU A 18 -14.33 20.20 4.95
C LEU A 18 -13.57 21.48 5.29
N SER A 19 -14.25 22.63 5.41
CA SER A 19 -13.62 23.86 5.91
C SER A 19 -13.18 23.73 7.37
N GLY A 20 -13.94 22.98 8.18
CA GLY A 20 -13.57 22.60 9.53
C GLY A 20 -12.27 21.79 9.58
N VAL A 21 -12.15 20.77 8.72
CA VAL A 21 -10.89 20.00 8.55
C VAL A 21 -9.74 20.90 8.13
N ALA A 22 -9.95 21.78 7.15
CA ALA A 22 -8.92 22.74 6.72
C ALA A 22 -8.52 23.70 7.86
N GLY A 23 -9.46 24.07 8.72
CA GLY A 23 -9.20 24.83 9.95
C GLY A 23 -8.26 24.09 10.91
N MET A 24 -8.54 22.81 11.19
CA MET A 24 -7.69 21.97 12.05
C MET A 24 -6.29 21.80 11.47
N VAL A 25 -6.16 21.56 10.17
CA VAL A 25 -4.85 21.44 9.48
C VAL A 25 -4.03 22.73 9.63
N ARG A 26 -4.66 23.90 9.44
CA ARG A 26 -4.01 25.21 9.62
C ARG A 26 -3.60 25.45 11.07
N GLN A 27 -4.49 25.16 12.02
CA GLN A 27 -4.21 25.32 13.45
C GLN A 27 -3.05 24.43 13.91
N ALA A 28 -2.96 23.21 13.39
CA ALA A 28 -1.85 22.30 13.65
C ALA A 28 -0.54 22.68 12.93
N GLY A 29 -0.55 23.71 12.07
CA GLY A 29 0.62 24.13 11.29
C GLY A 29 1.09 23.08 10.27
N MET A 30 0.22 22.16 9.86
CA MET A 30 0.58 21.04 8.99
C MET A 30 0.75 21.51 7.54
N LYS A 31 1.91 21.22 6.96
CA LYS A 31 2.18 21.46 5.53
C LYS A 31 1.86 20.20 4.73
N LEU A 32 0.68 20.17 4.12
CA LEU A 32 0.25 19.06 3.28
C LEU A 32 0.66 19.29 1.82
N SER A 33 1.07 18.22 1.15
CA SER A 33 1.26 18.20 -0.30
C SER A 33 0.01 17.72 -1.04
N ALA A 34 -0.86 16.99 -0.33
CA ALA A 34 -2.09 16.45 -0.86
C ALA A 34 -3.09 16.13 0.27
N ILE A 35 -4.35 16.00 -0.11
CA ILE A 35 -5.43 15.40 0.68
C ILE A 35 -6.09 14.33 -0.18
N ALA A 36 -6.40 13.17 0.39
CA ALA A 36 -7.28 12.18 -0.22
C ALA A 36 -8.59 12.19 0.57
N VAL A 37 -9.74 12.22 -0.11
CA VAL A 37 -11.05 12.29 0.54
C VAL A 37 -11.87 11.04 0.20
N SER A 38 -12.51 10.45 1.19
CA SER A 38 -13.44 9.34 1.03
C SER A 38 -14.58 9.46 2.07
N PRO A 39 -15.85 9.28 1.68
CA PRO A 39 -16.93 9.33 2.64
C PRO A 39 -16.89 8.15 3.59
N SER A 40 -17.33 8.36 4.83
CA SER A 40 -17.26 7.37 5.91
C SER A 40 -17.99 6.07 5.58
N VAL A 41 -19.10 6.18 4.84
CA VAL A 41 -19.91 5.04 4.40
C VAL A 41 -19.16 4.13 3.41
N ASP A 42 -18.25 4.68 2.60
CA ASP A 42 -17.45 3.92 1.63
C ASP A 42 -16.29 3.14 2.29
N ARG A 43 -16.10 3.30 3.60
CA ARG A 43 -15.22 2.41 4.37
C ARG A 43 -15.84 1.03 4.52
N GLN A 44 -17.16 0.88 4.41
CA GLN A 44 -17.82 -0.42 4.44
C GLN A 44 -18.08 -0.92 3.02
N SER A 45 -17.86 -2.21 2.80
CA SER A 45 -18.15 -2.87 1.53
C SER A 45 -19.67 -2.97 1.38
N THR A 46 -20.20 -2.50 0.26
CA THR A 46 -21.57 -2.81 -0.16
C THR A 46 -21.52 -4.04 -1.07
N PRO A 47 -22.07 -5.18 -0.66
CA PRO A 47 -22.07 -6.39 -1.48
C PRO A 47 -22.89 -6.20 -2.77
N PRO A 48 -22.56 -6.94 -3.84
CA PRO A 48 -23.39 -6.95 -5.04
C PRO A 48 -24.84 -7.32 -4.71
N GLY A 49 -25.79 -6.52 -5.20
CA GLY A 49 -27.22 -6.72 -4.96
C GLY A 49 -27.76 -6.12 -3.66
N SER A 50 -26.91 -5.55 -2.79
CA SER A 50 -27.36 -4.75 -1.64
C SER A 50 -27.71 -3.31 -2.05
N ALA A 51 -28.61 -2.69 -1.30
CA ALA A 51 -28.83 -1.24 -1.41
C ALA A 51 -27.58 -0.50 -0.94
N TRP A 52 -27.13 0.48 -1.71
CA TRP A 52 -26.05 1.36 -1.29
C TRP A 52 -26.52 2.21 -0.11
N PRO A 53 -25.66 2.42 0.92
CA PRO A 53 -25.97 3.36 1.98
C PRO A 53 -26.14 4.77 1.41
N GLU A 54 -26.95 5.57 2.08
CA GLU A 54 -27.11 6.98 1.74
C GLU A 54 -25.75 7.68 1.78
N CYS A 55 -25.43 8.38 0.69
CA CYS A 55 -24.20 9.14 0.52
C CYS A 55 -24.49 10.27 -0.45
N PRO A 56 -24.04 11.50 -0.18
CA PRO A 56 -24.02 12.54 -1.19
C PRO A 56 -23.23 12.08 -2.44
N PRO A 57 -23.55 12.62 -3.62
CA PRO A 57 -22.77 12.40 -4.83
C PRO A 57 -21.28 12.68 -4.59
N LEU A 58 -20.41 11.82 -5.14
CA LEU A 58 -18.96 11.98 -4.96
C LEU A 58 -18.45 13.27 -5.61
N GLU A 59 -19.12 13.74 -6.66
CA GLU A 59 -18.87 15.00 -7.33
C GLU A 59 -19.02 16.19 -6.37
N ASP A 60 -20.05 16.17 -5.53
CA ASP A 60 -20.30 17.24 -4.55
C ASP A 60 -19.26 17.21 -3.44
N ILE A 61 -18.91 16.02 -2.94
CA ILE A 61 -17.88 15.81 -1.92
C ILE A 61 -16.52 16.31 -2.41
N TYR A 62 -16.11 15.96 -3.64
CA TYR A 62 -14.84 16.41 -4.19
C TYR A 62 -14.84 17.89 -4.56
N SER A 63 -15.98 18.44 -4.99
CA SER A 63 -16.11 19.88 -5.22
C SER A 63 -15.95 20.68 -3.93
N ALA A 64 -16.59 20.24 -2.84
CA ALA A 64 -16.39 20.85 -1.51
C ALA A 64 -14.94 20.70 -1.03
N ALA A 65 -14.33 19.53 -1.25
CA ALA A 65 -12.95 19.30 -0.84
C ALA A 65 -11.98 20.22 -1.59
N ARG A 66 -12.22 20.44 -2.88
CA ARG A 66 -11.44 21.38 -3.69
C ARG A 66 -11.58 22.82 -3.20
N ARG A 67 -12.77 23.24 -2.78
CA ARG A 67 -12.99 24.59 -2.20
C ARG A 67 -12.25 24.77 -0.88
N ALA A 68 -12.27 23.76 -0.01
CA ALA A 68 -11.59 23.80 1.29
C ALA A 68 -10.05 23.70 1.17
N PHE A 69 -9.55 23.04 0.12
CA PHE A 69 -8.12 22.79 -0.12
C PHE A 69 -7.71 23.16 -1.56
N PRO A 70 -7.77 24.46 -1.94
CA PRO A 70 -7.61 24.88 -3.34
C PRO A 70 -6.19 24.69 -3.90
N ASP A 71 -5.16 24.82 -3.05
CA ASP A 71 -3.76 24.89 -3.48
C ASP A 71 -2.97 23.58 -3.30
N ILE A 72 -3.64 22.49 -2.90
CA ILE A 72 -3.02 21.17 -2.74
C ILE A 72 -3.71 20.14 -3.61
N ARG A 73 -3.00 19.04 -3.86
CA ARG A 73 -3.54 17.97 -4.70
C ARG A 73 -4.67 17.23 -3.97
N LEU A 74 -5.78 17.04 -4.66
CA LEU A 74 -6.94 16.27 -4.19
C LEU A 74 -6.89 14.86 -4.79
N GLY A 75 -7.00 13.86 -3.94
CA GLY A 75 -7.21 12.49 -4.36
C GLY A 75 -8.52 11.92 -3.85
N GLY A 76 -8.92 10.82 -4.46
CA GLY A 76 -10.10 10.06 -4.09
C GLY A 76 -9.92 8.59 -4.42
N GLY A 77 -10.99 7.83 -4.23
CA GLY A 77 -10.96 6.37 -4.34
C GLY A 77 -11.43 5.74 -3.03
N MET A 78 -10.83 4.59 -2.70
CA MET A 78 -11.26 3.78 -1.56
C MET A 78 -10.12 3.57 -0.59
N PHE A 79 -10.27 3.99 0.67
CA PHE A 79 -9.26 3.67 1.70
C PHE A 79 -9.30 2.20 2.13
N SER A 80 -10.28 1.45 1.64
CA SER A 80 -10.39 -0.01 1.66
C SER A 80 -9.66 -0.63 0.45
N TYR A 81 -10.28 -1.56 -0.28
CA TYR A 81 -9.59 -2.39 -1.27
C TYR A 81 -10.04 -2.10 -2.71
N PHE A 82 -9.29 -2.65 -3.66
CA PHE A 82 -9.62 -2.54 -5.08
C PHE A 82 -11.03 -3.05 -5.41
N THR A 83 -11.53 -4.06 -4.69
CA THR A 83 -12.88 -4.60 -4.87
C THR A 83 -13.94 -3.49 -4.73
N GLU A 84 -13.83 -2.66 -3.70
CA GLU A 84 -14.74 -1.54 -3.47
C GLU A 84 -14.56 -0.46 -4.54
N LEU A 85 -13.31 -0.15 -4.92
CA LEU A 85 -13.03 0.86 -5.95
C LEU A 85 -13.58 0.44 -7.32
N ASN A 86 -13.52 -0.86 -7.61
CA ASN A 86 -14.04 -1.43 -8.84
C ASN A 86 -15.57 -1.44 -8.89
N ARG A 87 -16.24 -1.52 -7.73
CA ARG A 87 -17.72 -1.48 -7.62
C ARG A 87 -18.27 -0.06 -7.67
N LYS A 88 -17.67 0.87 -6.92
CA LYS A 88 -18.08 2.29 -6.88
C LYS A 88 -16.92 3.14 -7.40
N ARG A 89 -16.96 3.39 -8.72
CA ARG A 89 -15.94 4.18 -9.41
C ARG A 89 -16.10 5.64 -9.05
N VAL A 90 -14.98 6.28 -8.75
CA VAL A 90 -14.94 7.70 -8.41
C VAL A 90 -14.86 8.57 -9.68
N PRO A 91 -15.44 9.79 -9.71
CA PRO A 91 -15.31 10.72 -10.82
C PRO A 91 -13.87 11.26 -10.91
N ALA A 92 -13.01 10.52 -11.60
CA ALA A 92 -11.56 10.77 -11.64
C ALA A 92 -11.17 12.10 -12.29
N ASP A 93 -12.02 12.68 -13.14
CA ASP A 93 -11.78 13.98 -13.77
C ASP A 93 -11.75 15.15 -12.76
N LEU A 94 -12.28 14.93 -11.55
CA LEU A 94 -12.23 15.91 -10.45
C LEU A 94 -10.98 15.75 -9.56
N LEU A 95 -10.19 14.69 -9.78
CA LEU A 95 -9.12 14.25 -8.89
C LEU A 95 -7.75 14.40 -9.54
N ASP A 96 -6.78 14.85 -8.74
CA ASP A 96 -5.37 14.88 -9.13
C ASP A 96 -4.71 13.50 -9.01
N PHE A 97 -5.34 12.55 -8.30
CA PHE A 97 -4.94 11.14 -8.25
C PHE A 97 -6.07 10.23 -7.72
N VAL A 98 -6.02 8.95 -8.10
CA VAL A 98 -6.86 7.89 -7.52
C VAL A 98 -6.03 6.99 -6.60
N THR A 99 -6.65 6.47 -5.53
CA THR A 99 -5.97 5.59 -4.57
C THR A 99 -6.84 4.42 -4.12
N HIS A 100 -6.20 3.31 -3.82
CA HIS A 100 -6.77 2.24 -3.00
C HIS A 100 -5.70 1.51 -2.19
N CYS A 101 -6.13 0.68 -1.24
CA CYS A 101 -5.25 -0.19 -0.49
C CYS A 101 -5.43 -1.66 -0.91
N THR A 102 -4.67 -2.55 -0.28
CA THR A 102 -4.80 -4.01 -0.36
C THR A 102 -4.47 -4.61 1.00
N CYS A 103 -4.99 -5.81 1.28
CA CYS A 103 -4.66 -6.59 2.46
C CYS A 103 -4.68 -8.08 2.08
N PRO A 104 -3.60 -8.84 2.35
CA PRO A 104 -3.50 -10.23 1.90
C PRO A 104 -4.23 -11.22 2.83
N ILE A 105 -4.64 -10.82 4.03
CA ILE A 105 -5.21 -11.73 5.04
C ILE A 105 -6.74 -11.67 5.16
N VAL A 106 -7.48 -11.36 4.09
CA VAL A 106 -8.95 -11.24 4.16
C VAL A 106 -9.62 -12.58 4.47
N HIS A 107 -9.22 -13.66 3.80
CA HIS A 107 -9.86 -14.98 3.91
C HIS A 107 -8.96 -16.04 4.57
N ALA A 108 -7.66 -15.99 4.29
CA ALA A 108 -6.66 -16.92 4.80
C ALA A 108 -5.44 -16.14 5.29
N ALA A 109 -4.67 -16.71 6.21
CA ALA A 109 -3.53 -16.03 6.82
C ALA A 109 -2.30 -16.93 6.95
N ASP A 110 -2.25 -18.12 6.35
CA ASP A 110 -1.01 -18.88 6.25
C ASP A 110 0.03 -18.16 5.36
N ASP A 111 1.27 -18.63 5.41
CA ASP A 111 2.40 -17.98 4.73
C ASP A 111 2.28 -18.02 3.21
N LEU A 112 1.81 -19.15 2.68
CA LEU A 112 1.70 -19.35 1.25
C LEU A 112 0.63 -18.43 0.67
N CYS A 113 -0.56 -18.38 1.27
CA CYS A 113 -1.64 -17.51 0.81
C CYS A 113 -1.24 -16.03 0.84
N VAL A 114 -0.50 -15.58 1.85
CA VAL A 114 -0.04 -14.18 1.91
C VAL A 114 0.96 -13.88 0.80
N MET A 115 1.92 -14.76 0.51
CA MET A 115 2.86 -14.52 -0.59
C MET A 115 2.18 -14.61 -1.97
N GLN A 116 1.27 -15.57 -2.17
CA GLN A 116 0.52 -15.72 -3.42
C GLN A 116 -0.39 -14.53 -3.74
N SER A 117 -0.84 -13.78 -2.73
CA SER A 117 -1.61 -12.54 -2.96
C SER A 117 -0.89 -11.53 -3.87
N LEU A 118 0.45 -11.58 -3.92
CA LEU A 118 1.27 -10.74 -4.80
C LEU A 118 0.97 -10.97 -6.29
N GLU A 119 0.53 -12.18 -6.67
CA GLU A 119 0.19 -12.55 -8.05
C GLU A 119 -1.04 -11.79 -8.57
N ALA A 120 -1.92 -11.32 -7.68
CA ALA A 120 -3.11 -10.55 -8.07
C ALA A 120 -2.77 -9.09 -8.42
N LEU A 121 -1.66 -8.54 -7.90
CA LEU A 121 -1.34 -7.12 -8.00
C LEU A 121 -1.18 -6.60 -9.46
N PRO A 122 -0.55 -7.34 -10.40
CA PRO A 122 -0.52 -6.91 -11.80
C PRO A 122 -1.91 -6.80 -12.44
N PHE A 123 -2.85 -7.69 -12.10
CA PHE A 123 -4.22 -7.65 -12.61
C PHE A 123 -5.03 -6.51 -11.99
N ILE A 124 -4.85 -6.27 -10.69
CA ILE A 124 -5.45 -5.14 -9.97
C ILE A 124 -5.00 -3.83 -10.61
N THR A 125 -3.70 -3.63 -10.74
CA THR A 125 -3.14 -2.40 -11.30
C THR A 125 -3.51 -2.19 -12.76
N ALA A 126 -3.54 -3.25 -13.59
CA ALA A 126 -4.01 -3.19 -14.97
C ALA A 126 -5.50 -2.79 -15.04
N SER A 127 -6.34 -3.35 -14.17
CA SER A 127 -7.77 -3.00 -14.10
C SER A 127 -7.96 -1.56 -13.65
N THR A 128 -7.23 -1.09 -12.63
CA THR A 128 -7.26 0.32 -12.22
C THR A 128 -6.87 1.25 -13.36
N ARG A 129 -5.83 0.90 -14.13
CA ARG A 129 -5.43 1.67 -15.33
C ARG A 129 -6.48 1.65 -16.44
N ALA A 130 -7.15 0.53 -16.66
CA ALA A 130 -8.24 0.45 -17.62
C ALA A 130 -9.44 1.32 -17.22
N ILE A 131 -9.70 1.47 -15.92
CA ILE A 131 -10.82 2.25 -15.39
C ILE A 131 -10.53 3.75 -15.37
N PHE A 132 -9.34 4.14 -14.91
CA PHE A 132 -9.01 5.55 -14.64
C PHE A 132 -7.98 6.14 -15.62
N GLY A 133 -7.56 5.39 -16.63
CA GLY A 133 -6.67 5.85 -17.68
C GLY A 133 -5.37 6.48 -17.15
N PRO A 134 -5.01 7.69 -17.61
CA PRO A 134 -3.76 8.35 -17.26
C PRO A 134 -3.77 9.02 -15.89
N THR A 135 -4.91 9.05 -15.17
CA THR A 135 -4.99 9.71 -13.86
C THR A 135 -3.88 9.18 -12.93
N PRO A 136 -3.13 10.06 -12.24
CA PRO A 136 -2.09 9.61 -11.33
C PRO A 136 -2.65 8.61 -10.32
N TYR A 137 -1.91 7.53 -10.09
CA TYR A 137 -2.40 6.37 -9.36
C TYR A 137 -1.49 6.08 -8.18
N ARG A 138 -2.07 6.02 -7.00
CA ARG A 138 -1.39 5.68 -5.75
C ARG A 138 -1.95 4.39 -5.17
N ILE A 139 -1.12 3.71 -4.40
CA ILE A 139 -1.55 2.57 -3.59
C ILE A 139 -1.11 2.77 -2.15
N GLY A 140 -2.04 2.53 -1.24
CA GLY A 140 -1.81 2.33 0.17
C GLY A 140 -2.36 3.42 1.08
N PRO A 141 -2.14 3.27 2.41
CA PRO A 141 -1.23 2.30 3.01
C PRO A 141 -1.67 0.83 2.88
N SER A 142 -0.84 0.00 2.25
CA SER A 142 -1.07 -1.46 2.10
C SER A 142 -0.17 -2.22 3.07
N THR A 143 -0.77 -3.10 3.88
CA THR A 143 -0.10 -3.82 4.98
C THR A 143 -0.52 -5.29 4.98
N ILE A 144 0.30 -6.17 5.58
CA ILE A 144 -0.09 -7.57 5.79
C ILE A 144 -1.29 -7.62 6.73
N ALA A 145 -1.16 -7.05 7.93
CA ALA A 145 -2.26 -6.91 8.87
C ALA A 145 -3.34 -5.96 8.32
N MET A 146 -4.58 -6.18 8.72
CA MET A 146 -5.73 -5.39 8.28
C MET A 146 -5.81 -4.09 9.09
N ARG A 147 -5.66 -2.94 8.42
CA ARG A 147 -5.82 -1.61 9.02
C ARG A 147 -7.27 -1.29 9.40
N GLN A 148 -8.19 -1.71 8.56
CA GLN A 148 -9.62 -1.46 8.69
C GLN A 148 -10.36 -2.59 8.00
N ASN A 149 -11.45 -3.05 8.61
CA ASN A 149 -12.28 -4.12 8.06
C ASN A 149 -13.47 -3.51 7.31
N PRO A 150 -13.53 -3.59 5.96
CA PRO A 150 -14.70 -3.16 5.20
C PRO A 150 -15.81 -4.22 5.19
N TYR A 151 -15.55 -5.42 5.71
CA TYR A 151 -16.48 -6.56 5.68
C TYR A 151 -17.10 -6.85 7.04
N GLY A 152 -16.90 -5.97 8.03
CA GLY A 152 -17.38 -6.13 9.39
C GLY A 152 -17.16 -4.90 10.25
N GLY A 153 -17.65 -4.93 11.49
CA GLY A 153 -17.61 -3.77 12.38
C GLY A 153 -16.22 -3.39 12.91
N ALA A 154 -15.29 -4.35 12.97
CA ALA A 154 -13.92 -4.15 13.44
C ALA A 154 -12.97 -5.20 12.87
N THR A 155 -11.68 -4.93 12.96
CA THR A 155 -10.61 -5.91 12.78
C THR A 155 -10.52 -6.84 13.99
N LYS A 156 -10.00 -8.05 13.80
CA LYS A 156 -9.81 -8.98 14.92
C LYS A 156 -8.56 -8.62 15.71
N ALA A 157 -8.67 -8.53 17.03
CA ALA A 157 -7.52 -8.38 17.90
C ALA A 157 -6.62 -9.62 17.83
N ASN A 158 -5.30 -9.42 17.77
CA ASN A 158 -4.33 -10.52 17.70
C ASN A 158 -3.13 -10.30 18.64
N LEU A 159 -3.42 -10.30 19.96
CA LEU A 159 -2.40 -10.05 20.99
C LEU A 159 -1.40 -11.21 21.15
N GLN A 160 -1.75 -12.41 20.69
CA GLN A 160 -0.91 -13.61 20.80
C GLN A 160 -0.02 -13.82 19.57
N GLY A 161 0.00 -12.89 18.60
CA GLY A 161 0.84 -13.00 17.41
C GLY A 161 0.53 -14.22 16.55
N GLN A 162 -0.75 -14.57 16.42
CA GLN A 162 -1.20 -15.71 15.61
C GLN A 162 -1.36 -15.31 14.14
N ARG A 163 -1.53 -16.30 13.26
CA ARG A 163 -1.84 -16.08 11.84
C ARG A 163 -3.34 -16.14 11.63
N ILE A 164 -4.01 -14.99 11.75
CA ILE A 164 -5.47 -14.89 11.76
C ILE A 164 -5.93 -13.98 10.63
N ALA A 165 -6.91 -14.43 9.84
CA ALA A 165 -7.54 -13.60 8.83
C ALA A 165 -8.26 -12.39 9.45
N MET A 166 -8.15 -11.23 8.80
CA MET A 166 -8.72 -9.94 9.23
C MET A 166 -8.18 -9.39 10.55
N ALA A 167 -7.00 -9.85 10.99
CA ALA A 167 -6.37 -9.39 12.21
C ALA A 167 -5.74 -7.99 12.07
N ASP A 168 -5.76 -7.22 13.15
CA ASP A 168 -5.14 -5.89 13.26
C ASP A 168 -3.63 -5.92 13.49
N ARG A 169 -3.07 -7.11 13.75
CA ARG A 169 -1.65 -7.38 13.91
C ARG A 169 -1.29 -8.69 13.23
N ASP A 170 -0.09 -8.77 12.69
CA ASP A 170 0.44 -9.99 12.10
C ASP A 170 1.90 -10.20 12.51
N PRO A 171 2.27 -11.37 13.07
CA PRO A 171 3.62 -11.63 13.57
C PRO A 171 4.69 -11.52 12.48
N ARG A 172 4.31 -11.71 11.20
CA ARG A 172 5.24 -11.70 10.08
C ARG A 172 5.74 -10.31 9.73
N HIS A 173 5.02 -9.27 10.17
CA HIS A 173 5.43 -7.88 9.95
C HIS A 173 6.77 -7.55 10.61
N ALA A 174 7.06 -8.16 11.77
CA ALA A 174 8.30 -7.99 12.51
C ALA A 174 9.47 -8.84 11.99
N GLY A 175 9.25 -9.74 11.02
CA GLY A 175 10.26 -10.66 10.50
C GLY A 175 10.70 -10.37 9.07
N GLN A 176 11.64 -11.18 8.57
CA GLN A 176 12.08 -11.14 7.17
C GLN A 176 10.93 -11.36 6.17
N PHE A 177 9.88 -12.09 6.58
CA PHE A 177 8.66 -12.26 5.80
C PHE A 177 8.06 -10.90 5.38
N GLY A 178 7.90 -9.96 6.31
CA GLY A 178 7.37 -8.63 6.02
C GLY A 178 8.27 -7.84 5.05
N ALA A 179 9.59 -8.00 5.16
CA ALA A 179 10.56 -7.39 4.26
C ALA A 179 10.48 -7.96 2.83
N ALA A 180 10.43 -9.29 2.69
CA ALA A 180 10.26 -9.97 1.42
C ALA A 180 8.93 -9.62 0.75
N TRP A 181 7.82 -9.63 1.49
CA TRP A 181 6.51 -9.24 0.98
C TRP A 181 6.51 -7.78 0.48
N THR A 182 7.20 -6.88 1.19
CA THR A 182 7.32 -5.45 0.82
C THR A 182 8.05 -5.25 -0.51
N ILE A 183 9.20 -5.90 -0.70
CA ILE A 183 9.94 -5.86 -1.98
C ILE A 183 9.15 -6.56 -3.09
N GLY A 184 8.54 -7.72 -2.79
CA GLY A 184 7.68 -8.45 -3.72
C GLY A 184 6.47 -7.64 -4.18
N TYR A 185 5.84 -6.89 -3.28
CA TYR A 185 4.76 -5.97 -3.60
C TYR A 185 5.22 -4.91 -4.59
N ALA A 186 6.32 -4.23 -4.26
CA ALA A 186 6.89 -3.19 -5.12
C ALA A 186 7.28 -3.74 -6.50
N ALA A 187 7.87 -4.93 -6.58
CA ALA A 187 8.19 -5.62 -7.82
C ALA A 187 6.95 -5.83 -8.70
N ARG A 188 5.83 -6.26 -8.11
CA ARG A 188 4.59 -6.54 -8.85
C ARG A 188 3.86 -5.29 -9.33
N VAL A 189 3.96 -4.17 -8.62
CA VAL A 189 3.25 -2.93 -8.98
C VAL A 189 4.11 -1.91 -9.74
N ALA A 190 5.45 -2.06 -9.74
CA ALA A 190 6.35 -1.15 -10.44
C ALA A 190 6.01 -0.97 -11.94
N PRO A 191 5.63 -2.03 -12.70
CA PRO A 191 5.24 -1.87 -14.10
C PRO A 191 4.02 -0.96 -14.32
N ALA A 192 3.16 -0.79 -13.31
CA ALA A 192 1.97 0.06 -13.40
C ALA A 192 2.26 1.57 -13.34
N GLY A 193 3.52 1.94 -13.08
CA GLY A 193 3.94 3.34 -13.00
C GLY A 193 3.18 4.12 -11.93
N LEU A 194 3.09 3.57 -10.72
CA LEU A 194 2.46 4.26 -9.60
C LEU A 194 3.16 5.60 -9.34
N GLU A 195 2.39 6.62 -9.01
CA GLU A 195 2.94 7.88 -8.52
C GLU A 195 3.49 7.74 -7.10
N MET A 196 2.83 6.92 -6.27
CA MET A 196 3.21 6.69 -4.89
C MET A 196 2.77 5.30 -4.45
N LEU A 197 3.66 4.61 -3.75
CA LEU A 197 3.41 3.37 -3.05
C LEU A 197 3.69 3.59 -1.56
N THR A 198 2.69 3.38 -0.72
CA THR A 198 2.83 3.45 0.73
C THR A 198 2.60 2.05 1.30
N LEU A 199 3.69 1.45 1.79
CA LEU A 199 3.68 0.16 2.47
C LEU A 199 4.08 0.45 3.91
N CYS A 200 3.28 0.02 4.87
CA CYS A 200 3.53 0.19 6.32
C CYS A 200 3.34 1.61 6.90
N SER A 201 3.39 1.73 8.24
CA SER A 201 3.40 2.99 9.00
C SER A 201 4.79 3.26 9.59
N PHE A 202 4.95 4.40 10.26
CA PHE A 202 6.21 4.69 10.95
C PHE A 202 6.35 3.87 12.25
N THR A 203 5.34 3.94 13.12
CA THR A 203 5.28 3.21 14.41
C THR A 203 4.02 2.36 14.51
N GLY A 204 3.92 1.59 15.60
CA GLY A 204 2.75 0.77 15.93
C GLY A 204 2.76 -0.60 15.23
N PRO A 205 1.62 -1.30 15.17
CA PRO A 205 1.54 -2.66 14.64
C PRO A 205 1.92 -2.80 13.17
N PHE A 206 1.81 -1.71 12.40
CA PHE A 206 2.20 -1.66 10.99
C PHE A 206 3.54 -0.93 10.79
N GLY A 207 4.22 -0.53 11.87
CA GLY A 207 5.40 0.33 11.87
C GLY A 207 6.65 -0.29 11.24
N VAL A 208 7.60 0.55 10.86
CA VAL A 208 8.98 0.12 10.58
C VAL A 208 9.80 -0.04 11.86
N LEU A 209 9.40 0.60 12.95
CA LEU A 209 10.03 0.49 14.26
C LEU A 209 9.28 -0.53 15.12
N ALA A 210 10.02 -1.29 15.92
CA ALA A 210 9.46 -2.25 16.85
C ALA A 210 8.84 -1.57 18.07
N ALA A 211 7.76 -2.17 18.57
CA ALA A 211 7.16 -1.81 19.84
C ALA A 211 7.75 -2.65 20.97
N SER A 212 7.47 -2.25 22.22
CA SER A 212 7.85 -3.02 23.39
C SER A 212 7.35 -4.47 23.33
N GLY A 213 8.20 -5.43 23.70
CA GLY A 213 7.87 -6.86 23.74
C GLY A 213 8.02 -7.62 22.42
N GLU A 214 8.63 -7.01 21.40
CA GLU A 214 9.00 -7.69 20.14
C GLU A 214 10.39 -8.35 20.19
N PRO A 215 10.74 -9.21 19.21
CA PRO A 215 12.03 -9.90 19.19
C PRO A 215 13.27 -8.99 19.05
N VAL A 216 13.09 -7.76 18.56
CA VAL A 216 14.13 -6.71 18.52
C VAL A 216 13.81 -5.65 19.55
N GLY A 217 14.79 -4.82 19.92
CA GLY A 217 14.59 -3.79 20.94
C GLY A 217 13.47 -2.80 20.58
N GLU A 218 12.83 -2.23 21.59
CA GLU A 218 11.85 -1.15 21.38
C GLU A 218 12.51 0.03 20.64
N ASP A 219 11.77 0.62 19.70
CA ASP A 219 12.24 1.65 18.77
C ASP A 219 13.37 1.22 17.80
N GLU A 220 13.84 -0.03 17.87
CA GLU A 220 14.78 -0.56 16.89
C GLU A 220 14.09 -0.85 15.55
N PRO A 221 14.81 -0.72 14.42
CA PRO A 221 14.26 -1.04 13.11
C PRO A 221 13.88 -2.52 12.98
N ARG A 222 12.62 -2.79 12.60
CA ARG A 222 12.19 -4.11 12.10
C ARG A 222 12.86 -4.38 10.74
N PRO A 223 12.98 -5.65 10.30
CA PRO A 223 13.54 -5.99 8.99
C PRO A 223 12.90 -5.23 7.81
N ILE A 224 11.60 -4.95 7.88
CA ILE A 224 10.89 -4.16 6.87
C ILE A 224 11.46 -2.74 6.67
N PHE A 225 12.12 -2.17 7.68
CA PHE A 225 12.78 -0.86 7.57
C PHE A 225 13.79 -0.83 6.42
N GLN A 226 14.61 -1.89 6.27
CA GLN A 226 15.59 -1.97 5.20
C GLN A 226 14.93 -2.05 3.83
N ALA A 227 13.82 -2.79 3.71
CA ALA A 227 13.03 -2.85 2.49
C ALA A 227 12.47 -1.46 2.11
N VAL A 228 11.82 -0.78 3.07
CA VAL A 228 11.23 0.56 2.84
C VAL A 228 12.30 1.60 2.53
N GLN A 229 13.42 1.61 3.26
CA GLN A 229 14.57 2.48 2.99
C GLN A 229 15.11 2.25 1.58
N GLY A 230 15.25 0.97 1.19
CA GLY A 230 15.66 0.57 -0.15
C GLY A 230 14.74 1.09 -1.24
N LEU A 231 13.41 0.94 -1.07
CA LEU A 231 12.42 1.46 -2.02
C LEU A 231 12.45 3.00 -2.10
N CYS A 232 12.62 3.69 -0.97
CA CYS A 232 12.78 5.14 -0.94
C CYS A 232 14.01 5.61 -1.72
N GLN A 233 15.12 4.87 -1.67
CA GLN A 233 16.32 5.17 -2.46
C GLN A 233 16.13 4.99 -3.97
N LEU A 234 15.14 4.18 -4.39
CA LEU A 234 14.76 4.02 -5.79
C LEU A 234 13.78 5.09 -6.29
N ALA A 235 13.29 5.98 -5.41
CA ALA A 235 12.37 7.03 -5.83
C ALA A 235 13.01 7.92 -6.91
N GLY A 236 12.29 8.11 -8.02
CA GLY A 236 12.77 8.86 -9.19
C GLY A 236 13.66 8.06 -10.15
N PHE A 237 14.00 6.81 -9.85
CA PHE A 237 14.68 5.93 -10.79
C PHE A 237 13.67 5.44 -11.85
N ARG A 238 14.16 5.19 -13.06
CA ARG A 238 13.35 4.57 -14.12
C ARG A 238 13.25 3.08 -13.87
N HIS A 239 12.04 2.54 -13.80
CA HIS A 239 11.83 1.09 -13.75
C HIS A 239 12.50 0.38 -14.94
N VAL A 240 13.17 -0.74 -14.65
CA VAL A 240 13.76 -1.63 -15.65
C VAL A 240 13.02 -2.96 -15.57
N ALA A 241 12.48 -3.41 -16.70
CA ALA A 241 11.83 -4.71 -16.75
C ALA A 241 12.83 -5.82 -16.40
N ALA A 242 12.52 -6.58 -15.36
CA ALA A 242 13.29 -7.72 -14.89
C ALA A 242 12.32 -8.84 -14.50
N ARG A 243 12.76 -10.09 -14.67
CA ARG A 243 11.99 -11.29 -14.34
C ARG A 243 12.91 -12.34 -13.75
N THR A 244 12.34 -13.22 -12.96
CA THR A 244 12.99 -14.45 -12.49
C THR A 244 12.42 -15.64 -13.25
N SER A 245 13.14 -16.76 -13.26
CA SER A 245 12.65 -18.00 -13.88
C SER A 245 11.45 -18.62 -13.15
N ASP A 246 11.29 -18.30 -11.86
CA ASP A 246 10.17 -18.72 -11.03
C ASP A 246 9.73 -17.58 -10.10
N GLU A 247 8.76 -16.80 -10.56
CA GLU A 247 8.19 -15.65 -9.83
C GLU A 247 7.31 -16.06 -8.63
N THR A 248 7.07 -17.36 -8.42
CA THR A 248 6.42 -17.88 -7.20
C THR A 248 7.42 -18.08 -6.07
N ARG A 249 8.72 -18.22 -6.40
CA ARG A 249 9.80 -18.44 -5.43
C ARG A 249 10.63 -17.20 -5.19
N VAL A 250 10.96 -16.44 -6.23
CA VAL A 250 11.79 -15.24 -6.12
C VAL A 250 11.20 -14.14 -6.97
N LEU A 251 11.00 -12.96 -6.41
CA LEU A 251 10.65 -11.77 -7.17
C LEU A 251 11.83 -10.82 -7.31
N THR A 252 11.79 -10.01 -8.36
CA THR A 252 12.81 -8.99 -8.61
C THR A 252 12.20 -7.63 -8.92
N LEU A 253 12.83 -6.58 -8.40
CA LEU A 253 12.56 -5.20 -8.74
C LEU A 253 13.85 -4.57 -9.24
N ALA A 254 13.88 -4.09 -10.48
CA ALA A 254 15.03 -3.40 -11.04
C ALA A 254 14.69 -1.95 -11.42
N ALA A 255 15.62 -1.04 -11.17
CA ALA A 255 15.49 0.35 -11.53
C ALA A 255 16.84 0.97 -11.91
N ARG A 256 16.81 2.01 -12.73
CA ARG A 256 18.00 2.71 -13.24
C ARG A 256 17.96 4.18 -12.86
N SER A 257 19.05 4.66 -12.27
CA SER A 257 19.24 6.07 -11.93
C SER A 257 19.37 6.93 -13.18
N ALA A 258 19.24 8.25 -13.03
CA ALA A 258 19.55 9.20 -14.10
C ALA A 258 21.02 9.11 -14.59
N SER A 259 21.94 8.68 -13.72
CA SER A 259 23.34 8.43 -14.06
C SER A 259 23.60 7.09 -14.77
N GLY A 260 22.55 6.30 -15.05
CA GLY A 260 22.66 5.01 -15.75
C GLY A 260 22.96 3.81 -14.85
N LYS A 261 23.17 4.02 -13.54
CA LYS A 261 23.40 2.93 -12.59
C LYS A 261 22.13 2.11 -12.40
N THR A 262 22.22 0.80 -12.65
CA THR A 262 21.10 -0.12 -12.42
C THR A 262 21.23 -0.74 -11.03
N VAL A 263 20.13 -0.76 -10.30
CA VAL A 263 19.99 -1.40 -8.99
C VAL A 263 18.91 -2.47 -9.11
N MET A 264 19.16 -3.63 -8.52
CA MET A 264 18.21 -4.73 -8.48
C MET A 264 17.98 -5.18 -7.04
N TRP A 265 16.73 -5.42 -6.69
CA TRP A 265 16.33 -6.13 -5.49
C TRP A 265 15.83 -7.52 -5.87
N LEU A 266 16.19 -8.50 -5.05
CA LEU A 266 15.64 -9.85 -5.06
C LEU A 266 14.94 -10.11 -3.73
N ALA A 267 13.81 -10.82 -3.77
CA ALA A 267 13.09 -11.27 -2.58
C ALA A 267 12.77 -12.76 -2.72
N ASN A 268 13.29 -13.59 -1.81
CA ASN A 268 12.85 -14.98 -1.67
C ASN A 268 11.44 -14.96 -1.05
N LEU A 269 10.46 -15.58 -1.68
CA LEU A 269 9.08 -15.64 -1.20
C LEU A 269 8.77 -16.93 -0.43
N THR A 270 9.77 -17.77 -0.20
CA THR A 270 9.56 -19.12 0.34
C THR A 270 10.17 -19.30 1.72
N ALA A 271 9.65 -20.30 2.43
CA ALA A 271 10.23 -20.80 3.68
C ALA A 271 11.49 -21.67 3.46
N ARG A 272 12.04 -21.74 2.24
CA ARG A 272 13.18 -22.58 1.88
C ARG A 272 14.31 -21.72 1.35
N GLU A 273 15.52 -22.26 1.43
CA GLU A 273 16.66 -21.69 0.72
C GLU A 273 16.46 -21.76 -0.80
N VAL A 274 16.88 -20.71 -1.51
CA VAL A 274 16.81 -20.66 -2.96
C VAL A 274 18.15 -20.19 -3.52
N THR A 275 18.71 -20.95 -4.45
CA THR A 275 19.87 -20.54 -5.25
C THR A 275 19.41 -19.75 -6.46
N VAL A 276 19.94 -18.54 -6.63
CA VAL A 276 19.67 -17.65 -7.75
C VAL A 276 20.96 -17.43 -8.53
N ASP A 277 20.94 -17.75 -9.82
CA ASP A 277 22.01 -17.35 -10.74
C ASP A 277 21.83 -15.88 -11.13
N ILE A 278 22.81 -15.05 -10.80
CA ILE A 278 22.84 -13.62 -11.13
C ILE A 278 23.99 -13.28 -12.09
N SER A 279 24.56 -14.29 -12.77
CA SER A 279 25.72 -14.17 -13.65
C SER A 279 25.59 -13.14 -14.77
N GLY A 280 24.36 -12.85 -15.19
CA GLY A 280 24.06 -11.76 -16.13
C GLY A 280 24.30 -10.34 -15.58
N PHE A 281 24.47 -10.19 -14.27
CA PHE A 281 24.72 -8.92 -13.59
C PHE A 281 26.06 -8.92 -12.84
N GLU A 282 26.29 -9.94 -12.02
CA GLU A 282 27.56 -10.20 -11.32
C GLU A 282 27.85 -11.69 -11.51
N ARG A 283 28.99 -12.09 -12.10
CA ARG A 283 29.36 -13.49 -12.42
C ARG A 283 29.45 -14.40 -11.17
N ARG A 284 28.33 -14.66 -10.49
CA ARG A 284 28.21 -15.46 -9.25
C ARG A 284 26.80 -16.04 -9.10
N HIS A 285 26.71 -17.03 -8.23
CA HIS A 285 25.44 -17.52 -7.67
C HIS A 285 25.21 -16.90 -6.30
N LEU A 286 23.95 -16.64 -5.98
CA LEU A 286 23.50 -16.15 -4.68
C LEU A 286 22.64 -17.23 -4.02
N VAL A 287 22.95 -17.57 -2.78
CA VAL A 287 22.10 -18.43 -1.95
C VAL A 287 21.28 -17.52 -1.03
N MET A 288 19.96 -17.53 -1.21
CA MET A 288 19.03 -16.71 -0.44
C MET A 288 18.35 -17.57 0.63
N THR A 289 18.55 -17.22 1.90
CA THR A 289 17.83 -17.85 3.02
C THR A 289 16.32 -17.56 2.95
N PRO A 290 15.48 -18.30 3.70
CA PRO A 290 14.04 -18.08 3.70
C PRO A 290 13.67 -16.62 3.91
N TYR A 291 12.83 -16.08 3.02
CA TYR A 291 12.37 -14.69 3.05
C TYR A 291 13.46 -13.60 2.97
N ALA A 292 14.69 -13.95 2.58
CA ALA A 292 15.75 -12.96 2.43
C ALA A 292 15.42 -11.95 1.33
N ILE A 293 15.82 -10.69 1.57
CA ILE A 293 15.91 -9.67 0.53
C ILE A 293 17.38 -9.38 0.25
N THR A 294 17.72 -9.11 -1.02
CA THR A 294 19.09 -8.78 -1.41
C THR A 294 19.09 -7.66 -2.42
N ARG A 295 19.94 -6.66 -2.18
CA ARG A 295 20.19 -5.54 -3.10
C ARG A 295 21.49 -5.78 -3.85
N ILE A 296 21.48 -5.52 -5.16
CA ILE A 296 22.62 -5.67 -6.07
C ILE A 296 22.79 -4.36 -6.85
N GLY A 297 24.02 -3.91 -7.05
CA GLY A 297 24.34 -2.55 -7.53
C GLY A 297 24.25 -1.51 -6.42
#